data_AF-A0A0S8GL64-F1
#
_entry.id   AF-A0A0S8GL64-F1
#
_cell.length_a   1.000
_cell.length_b   1.000
_cell.length_c   1.000
_cell.angle_alpha   90.00
_cell.angle_beta   90.00
_cell.angle_gamma   90.00
#
_symmetry.space_group_name_H-M   'P 1'
#
loop_
_entity.id
_entity.type
_entity.pdbx_description
1 polymer ?
#
loop_
_entity_poly.entity_id
_entity_poly.type
_entity_poly.pdbx_seq_one_letter_code
_entity_poly.pdbx_strand_id
1 'polypeptide(L)'
;MSSVEKRGNKLWVCGAVKIGGGMAILFFIFWIIMGAGVIHARDSLGPGQAISDKFNVQSLFQARQRYDKWPRSMVFEETSDGRAYIEDEIIVKYKEQTAAVITSKLSHRQALKDLRLTDSIDRLHQRFKVKKIEPLFKDFKAKRGRYEKLPTKPEKQLTNEERRNSNRLRQASQKADLPALDRIYKIKLELGPGQSLKDASAAYQNDPGVEYAQLNYKYELFDLPNDPFFSLQWSLDNQSQEYPPNLDRGSLDSDIDAPEAWNLTTGGSDIVVAVIDTGVDYNHRDLDDNIWINED
;
A
#
# COMPACT_ATOMS: atom_id res chain seq x y z
N MET A 1 -10.55 34.45 25.94
CA MET A 1 -9.18 34.37 26.50
C MET A 1 -8.64 33.00 26.17
N SER A 2 -7.56 32.93 25.39
CA SER A 2 -6.87 31.67 25.07
C SER A 2 -5.69 31.48 26.02
N SER A 3 -5.53 30.29 26.58
CA SER A 3 -4.33 29.89 27.32
C SER A 3 -3.61 28.79 26.56
N VAL A 4 -2.28 28.89 26.49
CA VAL A 4 -1.40 27.92 25.84
C VAL A 4 -0.53 27.29 26.93
N GLU A 5 -0.67 25.98 27.12
CA GLU A 5 0.16 25.23 28.06
C GLU A 5 1.02 24.21 27.29
N LYS A 6 2.31 24.13 27.64
CA LYS A 6 3.27 23.24 27.00
C LYS A 6 3.69 22.16 28.01
N ARG A 7 3.42 20.89 27.69
CA ARG A 7 3.94 19.73 28.43
C ARG A 7 4.64 18.78 27.46
N GLY A 8 5.96 18.68 27.56
CA GLY A 8 6.80 17.88 26.65
C GLY A 8 6.76 18.37 25.20
N ASN A 9 6.85 17.45 24.23
CA ASN A 9 6.84 17.75 22.79
C ASN A 9 5.43 18.03 22.21
N LYS A 10 4.44 18.29 23.07
CA LYS A 10 3.05 18.54 22.66
C LYS A 10 2.63 19.95 23.05
N LEU A 11 2.01 20.66 22.12
CA LEU A 11 1.48 22.01 22.30
C LEU A 11 -0.04 21.91 22.49
N TRP A 12 -0.56 22.44 23.61
CA TRP A 12 -2.00 22.49 23.87
C TRP A 12 -2.48 23.93 23.72
N VAL A 13 -3.44 24.15 22.82
CA VAL A 13 -4.08 25.46 22.62
C VAL A 13 -5.55 25.32 22.99
N CYS A 14 -5.96 25.98 24.06
CA CYS A 14 -7.38 26.09 24.42
C CYS A 14 -7.91 27.45 23.98
N GLY A 15 -8.89 27.45 23.08
CA GLY A 15 -9.64 28.62 22.65
C GLY A 15 -11.13 28.44 22.93
N ALA A 16 -11.74 29.38 23.65
CA ALA A 16 -13.19 29.44 23.81
C ALA A 16 -13.78 30.35 22.73
N VAL A 17 -14.73 29.83 21.95
CA VAL A 17 -15.54 30.59 20.99
C VAL A 17 -16.97 30.66 21.50
N LYS A 18 -17.56 31.86 21.49
CA LYS A 18 -18.93 32.10 21.94
C LYS A 18 -19.85 32.12 20.72
N ILE A 19 -20.74 31.14 20.61
CA ILE A 19 -21.77 31.08 19.57
C ILE A 19 -23.12 31.00 20.30
N GLY A 20 -24.02 31.96 20.03
CA GLY A 20 -25.43 31.97 20.44
C GLY A 20 -25.74 31.48 21.86
N GLY A 21 -25.78 32.38 22.85
CA GLY A 21 -26.48 32.17 24.12
C GLY A 21 -25.96 31.12 25.12
N GLY A 22 -25.10 30.18 24.72
CA GLY A 22 -24.51 29.16 25.62
C GLY A 22 -23.03 28.91 25.32
N MET A 23 -22.21 28.70 26.35
CA MET A 23 -20.80 28.30 26.18
C MET A 23 -20.72 26.81 25.83
N ALA A 24 -20.20 26.48 24.65
CA ALA A 24 -19.72 25.14 24.34
C ALA A 24 -18.18 25.18 24.25
N ILE A 25 -17.51 24.27 24.96
CA ILE A 25 -16.05 24.10 24.94
C ILE A 25 -15.74 22.95 23.99
N LEU A 26 -15.11 23.24 22.85
CA LEU A 26 -14.63 22.25 21.88
C LEU A 26 -13.13 22.01 22.10
N PHE A 27 -12.74 20.74 22.28
CA PHE A 27 -11.34 20.32 22.32
C PHE A 27 -10.91 19.85 20.93
N PHE A 28 -9.92 20.52 20.33
CA PHE A 28 -9.27 20.05 19.09
C PHE A 28 -7.88 19.47 19.44
N ILE A 29 -7.59 18.25 18.97
CA ILE A 29 -6.27 17.62 19.06
C ILE A 29 -5.72 17.51 17.63
N PHE A 30 -4.62 18.22 17.34
CA PHE A 30 -3.89 18.08 16.07
C PHE A 30 -2.65 17.19 16.26
N TRP A 31 -2.50 16.17 15.40
CA TRP A 31 -1.26 15.40 15.22
C TRP A 31 -0.45 16.04 14.10
N ILE A 32 0.80 16.44 14.39
CA ILE A 32 1.76 16.83 13.35
C ILE A 32 2.91 15.82 13.39
N ILE A 33 2.95 14.91 12.42
CA ILE A 33 4.16 14.14 12.09
C ILE A 33 5.01 15.04 11.19
N MET A 34 6.19 15.44 11.66
CA MET A 34 7.16 16.15 10.83
C MET A 34 7.79 15.21 9.80
N GLY A 35 7.74 15.57 8.52
CA GLY A 35 8.52 14.91 7.47
C GLY A 35 8.35 15.53 6.09
N ALA A 36 9.30 16.40 5.72
CA ALA A 36 9.62 16.93 4.39
C ALA A 36 8.65 17.96 3.76
N GLY A 37 9.01 19.25 3.89
CA GLY A 37 8.41 20.35 3.15
C GLY A 37 8.58 21.69 3.85
N VAL A 38 9.82 22.17 4.00
CA VAL A 38 10.09 23.48 4.59
C VAL A 38 9.68 24.57 3.60
N ILE A 39 8.59 25.28 3.88
CA ILE A 39 8.36 26.63 3.35
C ILE A 39 8.66 27.58 4.51
N HIS A 40 9.75 28.35 4.38
CA HIS A 40 10.00 29.49 5.25
C HIS A 40 8.96 30.57 4.96
N ALA A 41 8.00 30.75 5.86
CA ALA A 41 7.24 31.98 6.00
C ALA A 41 7.61 32.61 7.35
N ARG A 42 8.87 33.03 7.47
CA ARG A 42 9.27 34.00 8.49
C ARG A 42 9.07 35.35 7.83
N ASP A 43 7.94 36.00 8.11
CA ASP A 43 7.80 37.46 8.28
C ASP A 43 6.36 37.85 8.67
N SER A 44 6.28 38.47 9.85
CA SER A 44 5.24 39.32 10.48
C SER A 44 3.75 39.08 10.18
N LEU A 45 3.04 38.49 11.16
CA LEU A 45 1.63 38.80 11.42
C LEU A 45 1.55 39.73 12.64
N GLY A 46 1.10 40.97 12.41
CA GLY A 46 0.76 41.91 13.50
C GLY A 46 -0.57 41.53 14.17
N PRO A 47 -0.85 42.08 15.36
CA PRO A 47 -2.07 41.76 16.09
C PRO A 47 -3.32 42.24 15.32
N GLY A 48 -4.21 41.31 14.96
CA GLY A 48 -5.53 41.62 14.38
C GLY A 48 -5.86 41.03 13.00
N GLN A 49 -5.03 40.19 12.38
CA GLN A 49 -5.36 39.51 11.11
C GLN A 49 -5.88 38.07 11.31
N ALA A 50 -6.95 37.72 10.60
CA ALA A 50 -7.59 36.41 10.61
C ALA A 50 -6.81 35.38 9.76
N ILE A 51 -6.85 34.11 10.18
CA ILE A 51 -6.21 32.97 9.50
C ILE A 51 -6.88 32.62 8.15
N SER A 52 -8.05 33.21 7.86
CA SER A 52 -8.79 33.01 6.60
C SER A 52 -8.04 33.50 5.35
N ASP A 53 -7.10 34.44 5.48
CA ASP A 53 -6.59 35.17 4.32
C ASP A 53 -5.36 34.52 3.67
N LYS A 54 -4.90 33.35 4.16
CA LYS A 54 -3.81 32.57 3.54
C LYS A 54 -4.15 31.12 3.19
N PHE A 55 -5.33 30.62 3.54
CA PHE A 55 -5.79 29.30 3.08
C PHE A 55 -6.68 29.49 1.85
N ASN A 56 -6.04 29.66 0.70
CA ASN A 56 -6.74 29.71 -0.56
C ASN A 56 -7.20 28.29 -0.95
N VAL A 57 -8.50 28.05 -0.96
CA VAL A 57 -9.17 26.82 -1.42
C VAL A 57 -8.75 26.43 -2.86
N GLN A 58 -8.28 27.40 -3.66
CA GLN A 58 -7.68 27.14 -4.98
C GLN A 58 -6.42 26.25 -4.92
N SER A 59 -5.65 26.26 -3.83
CA SER A 59 -4.41 25.48 -3.70
C SER A 59 -4.65 23.98 -3.54
N LEU A 60 -5.74 23.60 -2.85
CA LEU A 60 -6.22 22.22 -2.76
C LEU A 60 -6.84 21.76 -4.09
N PHE A 61 -7.54 22.65 -4.79
CA PHE A 61 -8.07 22.37 -6.13
C PHE A 61 -6.95 22.18 -7.17
N GLN A 62 -5.85 22.94 -7.07
CA GLN A 62 -4.68 22.76 -7.93
C GLN A 62 -3.86 21.51 -7.60
N ALA A 63 -3.85 21.05 -6.34
CA ALA A 63 -3.28 19.75 -5.98
C ALA A 63 -4.07 18.60 -6.64
N ARG A 64 -5.41 18.72 -6.74
CA ARG A 64 -6.29 17.75 -7.43
C ARG A 64 -6.18 17.83 -8.95
N GLN A 65 -6.06 19.02 -9.55
CA GLN A 65 -5.79 19.18 -10.99
C GLN A 65 -4.40 18.67 -11.43
N ARG A 66 -3.43 18.53 -10.52
CA ARG A 66 -2.16 17.85 -10.81
C ARG A 66 -2.31 16.33 -10.87
N TYR A 67 -3.30 15.76 -10.18
CA TYR A 67 -3.67 14.34 -10.30
C TYR A 67 -4.39 14.06 -11.63
N ASP A 68 -5.23 15.00 -12.11
CA ASP A 68 -5.97 14.87 -13.38
C ASP A 68 -5.13 15.08 -14.66
N LYS A 69 -3.83 15.39 -14.55
CA LYS A 69 -2.92 15.62 -15.69
C LYS A 69 -2.15 14.39 -16.15
N TRP A 70 -2.50 13.19 -15.67
CA TRP A 70 -2.00 11.96 -16.28
C TRP A 70 -2.76 11.71 -17.59
N PRO A 71 -2.06 11.46 -18.71
CA PRO A 71 -2.74 11.21 -19.99
C PRO A 71 -3.61 9.95 -19.87
N ARG A 72 -4.94 10.11 -19.96
CA ARG A 72 -5.95 9.02 -20.01
C ARG A 72 -5.92 8.24 -21.33
N SER A 73 -4.80 8.22 -22.02
CA SER A 73 -4.61 7.51 -23.29
C SER A 73 -3.26 6.80 -23.27
N MET A 74 -3.16 5.79 -22.40
CA MET A 74 -2.20 4.72 -22.57
C MET A 74 -3.06 3.49 -22.81
N VAL A 75 -3.06 3.01 -24.04
CA VAL A 75 -3.82 1.81 -24.44
C VAL A 75 -3.15 0.64 -23.74
N PHE A 76 -3.75 0.20 -22.64
CA PHE A 76 -3.29 -0.98 -21.92
C PHE A 76 -3.77 -2.22 -22.69
N GLU A 77 -2.85 -3.11 -23.04
CA GLU A 77 -3.23 -4.44 -23.50
C GLU A 77 -3.86 -5.20 -22.32
N GLU A 78 -5.18 -5.31 -22.31
CA GLU A 78 -5.91 -6.03 -21.26
C GLU A 78 -5.60 -7.54 -21.31
N THR A 79 -5.32 -8.13 -20.15
CA THR A 79 -5.46 -9.57 -19.93
C THR A 79 -6.94 -9.92 -19.79
N SER A 80 -7.31 -11.19 -19.97
CA SER A 80 -8.71 -11.66 -19.88
C SER A 80 -9.38 -11.40 -18.51
N ASP A 81 -8.61 -10.96 -17.50
CA ASP A 81 -9.04 -10.58 -16.16
C ASP A 81 -8.97 -9.05 -15.89
N GLY A 82 -8.72 -8.21 -16.90
CA GLY A 82 -8.78 -6.75 -16.82
C GLY A 82 -7.67 -6.07 -15.99
N ARG A 83 -6.65 -6.81 -15.55
CA ARG A 83 -5.60 -6.27 -14.67
C ARG A 83 -4.49 -5.59 -15.45
N ALA A 84 -4.17 -4.35 -15.08
CA ALA A 84 -3.03 -3.63 -15.65
C ALA A 84 -1.68 -4.24 -15.20
N TYR A 85 -0.69 -4.19 -16.09
CA TYR A 85 0.70 -4.56 -15.81
C TYR A 85 1.67 -3.49 -16.30
N ILE A 86 2.93 -3.58 -15.89
CA ILE A 86 4.00 -2.70 -16.36
C ILE A 86 4.47 -3.18 -17.75
N GLU A 87 4.38 -2.32 -18.76
CA GLU A 87 4.52 -2.65 -20.19
C GLU A 87 5.91 -3.13 -20.64
N ASP A 88 6.94 -2.95 -19.80
CA ASP A 88 8.31 -3.34 -20.09
C ASP A 88 8.96 -4.23 -19.01
N GLU A 89 8.17 -4.77 -18.08
CA GLU A 89 8.69 -5.55 -16.96
C GLU A 89 8.00 -6.90 -16.77
N ILE A 90 8.82 -7.94 -16.56
CA ILE A 90 8.37 -9.25 -16.07
C ILE A 90 9.04 -9.58 -14.73
N ILE A 91 8.39 -10.44 -13.96
CA ILE A 91 8.96 -11.03 -12.75
C ILE A 91 9.34 -12.48 -13.06
N VAL A 92 10.59 -12.85 -12.78
CA VAL A 92 11.10 -14.20 -13.01
C VAL A 92 11.75 -14.72 -11.74
N LYS A 93 11.31 -15.89 -11.27
CA LYS A 93 12.01 -16.65 -10.24
C LYS A 93 12.84 -17.73 -10.91
N TYR A 94 14.15 -17.68 -10.70
CA TYR A 94 15.07 -18.67 -11.24
C TYR A 94 15.26 -19.84 -10.27
N LYS A 95 15.60 -21.01 -10.83
CA LYS A 95 16.09 -22.13 -10.03
C LYS A 95 17.43 -21.77 -9.39
N GLU A 96 17.77 -22.48 -8.31
CA GLU A 96 18.92 -22.17 -7.45
C GLU A 96 20.23 -22.01 -8.21
N GLN A 97 20.56 -22.95 -9.10
CA GLN A 97 21.80 -22.94 -9.87
C GLN A 97 21.93 -21.67 -10.73
N THR A 98 20.86 -21.31 -11.44
CA THR A 98 20.82 -20.10 -12.29
C THR A 98 20.86 -18.82 -11.44
N ALA A 99 20.06 -18.75 -10.36
CA ALA A 99 20.02 -17.60 -9.47
C ALA A 99 21.38 -17.33 -8.80
N ALA A 100 22.14 -18.38 -8.48
CA ALA A 100 23.47 -18.26 -7.91
C ALA A 100 24.44 -17.54 -8.87
N VAL A 101 24.38 -17.85 -10.17
CA VAL A 101 25.20 -17.19 -11.20
C VAL A 101 24.80 -15.72 -11.35
N ILE A 102 23.49 -15.44 -11.46
CA ILE A 102 22.98 -14.05 -11.56
C ILE A 102 23.45 -13.21 -10.37
N THR A 103 23.26 -13.73 -9.15
CA THR A 103 23.64 -13.04 -7.91
C THR A 103 25.13 -12.74 -7.86
N SER A 104 25.97 -13.73 -8.17
CA SER A 104 27.42 -13.57 -8.23
C SER A 104 27.84 -12.47 -9.20
N LYS A 105 27.26 -12.43 -10.39
CA LYS A 105 27.68 -11.48 -11.43
C LYS A 105 27.15 -10.06 -11.19
N LEU A 106 25.94 -9.93 -10.64
CA LEU A 106 25.39 -8.63 -10.25
C LEU A 106 26.20 -7.99 -9.12
N SER A 107 26.69 -8.76 -8.14
CA SER A 107 27.53 -8.21 -7.06
C SER A 107 28.87 -7.65 -7.57
N HIS A 108 29.39 -8.20 -8.66
CA HIS A 108 30.62 -7.73 -9.31
C HIS A 108 30.39 -6.62 -10.35
N ARG A 109 29.15 -6.07 -10.44
CA ARG A 109 28.75 -5.06 -11.43
C ARG A 109 29.12 -5.44 -12.88
N GLN A 110 29.10 -6.73 -13.20
CA GLN A 110 29.35 -7.17 -14.57
C GLN A 110 28.22 -6.70 -15.49
N ALA A 111 28.56 -6.39 -16.74
CA ALA A 111 27.55 -5.99 -17.72
C ALA A 111 26.62 -7.17 -18.01
N LEU A 112 25.34 -6.89 -18.28
CA LEU A 112 24.33 -7.94 -18.50
C LEU A 112 24.68 -8.89 -19.66
N LYS A 113 25.38 -8.37 -20.68
CA LYS A 113 25.89 -9.14 -21.82
C LYS A 113 26.92 -10.22 -21.45
N ASP A 114 27.55 -10.09 -20.27
CA ASP A 114 28.59 -11.00 -19.78
C ASP A 114 28.03 -12.03 -18.78
N LEU A 115 26.70 -12.00 -18.53
CA LEU A 115 26.03 -12.85 -17.56
C LEU A 115 26.12 -14.34 -17.86
N ARG A 116 26.35 -14.76 -19.11
CA ARG A 116 26.54 -16.15 -19.57
C ARG A 116 25.94 -17.18 -18.61
N LEU A 117 24.61 -17.30 -18.61
CA LEU A 117 23.86 -18.10 -17.64
C LEU A 117 23.75 -19.54 -18.13
N THR A 118 22.82 -19.78 -19.04
CA THR A 118 22.68 -20.99 -19.84
C THR A 118 22.41 -20.56 -21.27
N ASP A 119 22.73 -21.41 -22.24
CA ASP A 119 22.49 -21.06 -23.64
C ASP A 119 21.02 -20.73 -23.92
N SER A 120 20.09 -21.35 -23.19
CA SER A 120 18.65 -21.08 -23.33
C SER A 120 18.26 -19.72 -22.78
N ILE A 121 18.68 -19.37 -21.56
CA ILE A 121 18.37 -18.08 -20.95
C ILE A 121 19.09 -16.94 -21.66
N ASP A 122 20.34 -17.14 -22.09
CA ASP A 122 21.08 -16.13 -22.85
C ASP A 122 20.41 -15.83 -24.20
N ARG A 123 19.85 -16.85 -24.87
CA ARG A 123 19.01 -16.64 -26.07
C ARG A 123 17.75 -15.85 -25.76
N LEU A 124 17.07 -16.11 -24.64
CA LEU A 124 15.90 -15.31 -24.21
C LEU A 124 16.30 -13.86 -23.93
N HIS A 125 17.43 -13.66 -23.25
CA HIS A 125 17.95 -12.33 -22.93
C HIS A 125 18.24 -11.51 -24.18
N GLN A 126 18.80 -12.14 -25.21
CA GLN A 126 19.04 -11.52 -26.51
C GLN A 126 17.74 -11.28 -27.27
N ARG A 127 16.84 -12.28 -27.33
CA ARG A 127 15.57 -12.23 -28.07
C ARG A 127 14.67 -11.10 -27.58
N PHE A 128 14.58 -10.88 -26.27
CA PHE A 128 13.74 -9.83 -25.65
C PHE A 128 14.55 -8.60 -25.22
N LYS A 129 15.81 -8.50 -25.67
CA LYS A 129 16.74 -7.39 -25.44
C LYS A 129 16.73 -6.87 -23.99
N VAL A 130 17.07 -7.75 -23.04
CA VAL A 130 17.06 -7.41 -21.61
C VAL A 130 17.95 -6.18 -21.32
N LYS A 131 17.35 -5.16 -20.73
CA LYS A 131 18.01 -3.90 -20.34
C LYS A 131 18.47 -3.89 -18.91
N LYS A 132 17.74 -4.59 -18.04
CA LYS A 132 18.01 -4.58 -16.60
C LYS A 132 17.52 -5.87 -15.96
N ILE A 133 18.28 -6.37 -14.99
CA ILE A 133 17.89 -7.45 -14.09
C ILE A 133 18.17 -6.96 -12.68
N GLU A 134 17.15 -6.94 -11.83
CA GLU A 134 17.26 -6.49 -10.44
C GLU A 134 16.62 -7.50 -9.50
N PRO A 135 17.22 -7.80 -8.34
CA PRO A 135 16.54 -8.56 -7.29
C PRO A 135 15.27 -7.82 -6.84
N LEU A 136 14.14 -8.53 -6.81
CA LEU A 136 12.89 -7.96 -6.34
C LEU A 136 12.97 -7.67 -4.83
N PHE A 137 13.53 -8.61 -4.07
CA PHE A 137 13.74 -8.49 -2.63
C PHE A 137 15.21 -8.17 -2.32
N LYS A 138 15.54 -6.87 -2.37
CA LYS A 138 16.89 -6.38 -2.08
C LYS A 138 17.33 -6.75 -0.65
N ASP A 139 18.58 -7.19 -0.54
CA ASP A 139 19.24 -7.61 0.70
C ASP A 139 18.57 -8.78 1.44
N PHE A 140 17.66 -9.52 0.78
CA PHE A 140 16.93 -10.61 1.44
C PHE A 140 17.88 -11.65 2.06
N LYS A 141 18.88 -12.12 1.31
CA LYS A 141 19.86 -13.10 1.80
C LYS A 141 20.65 -12.60 3.01
N ALA A 142 21.09 -11.34 2.97
CA ALA A 142 21.82 -10.72 4.08
C ALA A 142 20.91 -10.54 5.31
N LYS A 143 19.69 -10.04 5.11
CA LYS A 143 18.67 -9.90 6.17
C LYS A 143 18.36 -11.26 6.79
N ARG A 144 18.05 -12.27 5.99
CA ARG A 144 17.78 -13.65 6.41
C ARG A 144 18.92 -14.19 7.28
N GLY A 145 20.17 -14.13 6.82
CA GLY A 145 21.32 -14.61 7.58
C GLY A 145 21.57 -13.84 8.89
N ARG A 146 21.15 -12.57 8.98
CA ARG A 146 21.15 -11.83 10.26
C ARG A 146 20.08 -12.36 11.21
N TYR A 147 18.85 -12.55 10.73
CA TYR A 147 17.72 -13.04 11.53
C TYR A 147 17.94 -14.48 12.01
N GLU A 148 18.47 -15.37 11.18
CA GLU A 148 18.79 -16.76 11.55
C GLU A 148 19.80 -16.85 12.72
N LYS A 149 20.67 -15.86 12.87
CA LYS A 149 21.65 -15.79 13.96
C LYS A 149 21.14 -15.07 15.21
N LEU A 150 19.97 -14.43 15.17
CA LEU A 150 19.44 -13.71 16.34
C LEU A 150 19.18 -14.62 17.55
N PRO A 151 18.62 -15.85 17.40
CA PRO A 151 18.38 -16.73 18.54
C PRO A 151 19.65 -17.15 19.30
N THR A 152 20.82 -17.12 18.65
CA THR A 152 22.10 -17.54 19.22
C THR A 152 22.89 -16.39 19.86
N LYS A 153 22.48 -15.13 19.63
CA LYS A 153 23.12 -13.96 20.26
C LYS A 153 22.71 -13.82 21.74
N PRO A 154 23.62 -13.36 22.62
CA PRO A 154 23.27 -13.02 24.00
C PRO A 154 22.20 -11.91 24.05
N GLU A 155 21.16 -12.09 24.86
CA GLU A 155 20.03 -11.16 24.94
C GLU A 155 20.46 -9.73 25.31
N LYS A 156 21.50 -9.58 26.13
CA LYS A 156 22.10 -8.29 26.51
C LYS A 156 22.68 -7.50 25.33
N GLN A 157 22.93 -8.14 24.20
CA GLN A 157 23.47 -7.53 22.97
C GLN A 157 22.39 -7.25 21.93
N LEU A 158 21.13 -7.60 22.21
CA LEU A 158 20.01 -7.41 21.30
C LEU A 158 19.30 -6.09 21.57
N THR A 159 18.94 -5.38 20.51
CA THR A 159 17.96 -4.30 20.58
C THR A 159 16.57 -4.85 20.96
N ASN A 160 15.66 -3.97 21.39
CA ASN A 160 14.27 -4.38 21.69
C ASN A 160 13.56 -5.02 20.50
N GLU A 161 13.83 -4.54 19.29
CA GLU A 161 13.30 -5.12 18.06
C GLU A 161 13.89 -6.51 17.80
N GLU A 162 15.21 -6.66 17.86
CA GLU A 162 15.88 -7.95 17.67
C GLU A 162 15.45 -8.98 18.71
N ARG A 163 15.21 -8.56 19.96
CA ARG A 163 14.68 -9.43 21.01
C ARG A 163 13.28 -9.94 20.67
N ARG A 164 12.37 -9.06 20.21
CA ARG A 164 11.03 -9.47 19.74
C ARG A 164 11.12 -10.45 18.56
N ASN A 165 11.96 -10.14 17.58
CA ASN A 165 12.16 -10.99 16.41
C ASN A 165 12.81 -12.34 16.78
N SER A 166 13.78 -12.35 17.69
CA SER A 166 14.41 -13.57 18.24
C SER A 166 13.40 -14.47 18.94
N ASN A 167 12.53 -13.90 19.78
CA ASN A 167 11.46 -14.65 20.45
C ASN A 167 10.47 -15.25 19.45
N ARG A 168 10.05 -14.48 18.44
CA ARG A 168 9.18 -14.97 17.36
C ARG A 168 9.84 -16.12 16.59
N LEU A 169 11.14 -16.04 16.30
CA LEU A 169 11.88 -17.09 15.61
C LEU A 169 12.06 -18.36 16.45
N ARG A 170 12.16 -18.25 17.77
CA ARG A 170 12.18 -19.39 18.68
C ARG A 170 10.81 -20.09 18.80
N GLN A 171 9.73 -19.32 18.65
CA GLN A 171 8.35 -19.80 18.69
C GLN A 171 7.88 -20.35 17.34
N ALA A 172 8.38 -19.81 16.24
CA ALA A 172 8.16 -20.37 14.92
C ALA A 172 8.64 -21.82 14.89
N SER A 173 7.86 -22.71 14.27
CA SER A 173 8.26 -24.10 14.14
C SER A 173 9.62 -24.17 13.44
N GLN A 174 10.57 -24.97 13.97
CA GLN A 174 11.92 -25.14 13.39
C GLN A 174 11.90 -25.65 11.94
N LYS A 175 10.73 -26.00 11.39
CA LYS A 175 10.48 -26.56 10.06
C LYS A 175 9.78 -25.60 9.08
N ALA A 176 9.55 -24.33 9.42
CA ALA A 176 8.95 -23.40 8.46
C ALA A 176 9.87 -23.24 7.24
N ASP A 177 9.44 -23.77 6.08
CA ASP A 177 10.18 -23.60 4.83
C ASP A 177 10.03 -22.15 4.37
N LEU A 178 11.10 -21.38 4.51
CA LEU A 178 11.09 -19.97 4.12
C LEU A 178 11.19 -19.88 2.60
N PRO A 179 10.29 -19.12 1.95
CA PRO A 179 10.34 -18.96 0.51
C PRO A 179 11.69 -18.35 0.09
N ALA A 180 12.29 -18.90 -0.96
CA ALA A 180 13.55 -18.43 -1.55
C ALA A 180 13.35 -17.11 -2.34
N LEU A 181 13.07 -16.03 -1.60
CA LEU A 181 12.77 -14.71 -2.16
C LEU A 181 13.99 -14.01 -2.79
N ASP A 182 15.21 -14.46 -2.48
CA ASP A 182 16.45 -13.99 -3.10
C ASP A 182 16.63 -14.43 -4.55
N ARG A 183 15.80 -15.37 -5.04
CA ARG A 183 15.85 -15.87 -6.42
C ARG A 183 14.84 -15.20 -7.36
N ILE A 184 14.14 -14.18 -6.88
CA ILE A 184 13.10 -13.49 -7.63
C ILE A 184 13.66 -12.18 -8.17
N TYR A 185 13.57 -12.01 -9.49
CA TYR A 185 14.12 -10.86 -10.19
C TYR A 185 13.05 -10.16 -11.02
N LYS A 186 13.19 -8.85 -11.06
CA LYS A 186 12.48 -7.97 -11.99
C LYS A 186 13.37 -7.77 -13.22
N ILE A 187 12.83 -8.07 -14.40
CA ILE A 187 13.56 -8.00 -15.66
C ILE A 187 12.89 -6.94 -16.53
N LYS A 188 13.68 -5.95 -16.95
CA LYS A 188 13.24 -4.90 -17.90
C LYS A 188 13.62 -5.30 -19.33
N LEU A 189 12.65 -5.29 -20.22
CA LEU A 189 12.76 -5.76 -21.60
C LEU A 189 12.65 -4.60 -22.59
N GLU A 190 13.19 -4.78 -23.80
CA GLU A 190 12.91 -3.92 -24.95
C GLU A 190 12.37 -4.81 -26.07
N LEU A 191 11.05 -4.90 -26.15
CA LEU A 191 10.39 -5.79 -27.10
C LEU A 191 10.55 -5.30 -28.54
N GLY A 192 10.84 -6.23 -29.46
CA GLY A 192 10.86 -5.96 -30.89
C GLY A 192 9.45 -5.88 -31.48
N PRO A 193 9.31 -5.41 -32.74
CA PRO A 193 8.03 -5.41 -33.44
C PRO A 193 7.38 -6.80 -33.44
N GLY A 194 6.11 -6.89 -33.03
CA GLY A 194 5.35 -8.14 -32.99
C GLY A 194 5.66 -9.06 -31.79
N GLN A 195 6.48 -8.63 -30.83
CA GLN A 195 6.65 -9.34 -29.56
C GLN A 195 5.75 -8.72 -28.49
N SER A 196 5.11 -9.56 -27.67
CA SER A 196 4.37 -9.11 -26.48
C SER A 196 5.07 -9.51 -25.18
N LEU A 197 4.73 -8.83 -24.08
CA LEU A 197 5.17 -9.23 -22.74
C LEU A 197 4.63 -10.60 -22.33
N LYS A 198 3.42 -10.94 -22.81
CA LYS A 198 2.81 -12.25 -22.58
C LYS A 198 3.68 -13.35 -23.19
N ASP A 199 4.12 -13.17 -24.44
CA ASP A 199 5.03 -14.11 -25.11
C ASP A 199 6.38 -14.22 -24.39
N ALA A 200 6.92 -13.08 -23.91
CA ALA A 200 8.15 -13.08 -23.14
C ALA A 200 7.99 -13.88 -21.84
N SER A 201 6.96 -13.58 -21.04
CA SER A 201 6.69 -14.30 -19.79
C SER A 201 6.49 -15.80 -20.03
N ALA A 202 5.74 -16.20 -21.05
CA ALA A 202 5.53 -17.59 -21.41
C ALA A 202 6.81 -18.29 -21.87
N ALA A 203 7.68 -17.60 -22.62
CA ALA A 203 8.96 -18.14 -23.05
C ALA A 203 9.91 -18.38 -21.85
N TYR A 204 9.98 -17.45 -20.90
CA TYR A 204 10.73 -17.66 -19.66
C TYR A 204 10.12 -18.78 -18.80
N GLN A 205 8.78 -18.84 -18.68
CA GLN A 205 8.09 -19.87 -17.90
C GLN A 205 8.40 -21.30 -18.39
N ASN A 206 8.70 -21.47 -19.68
CA ASN A 206 9.04 -22.77 -20.29
C ASN A 206 10.54 -23.10 -20.24
N ASP A 207 11.41 -22.22 -19.72
CA ASP A 207 12.84 -22.46 -19.64
C ASP A 207 13.20 -23.39 -18.45
N PRO A 208 14.08 -24.39 -18.63
CA PRO A 208 14.42 -25.33 -17.56
C PRO A 208 15.15 -24.70 -16.37
N GLY A 209 15.77 -23.52 -16.53
CA GLY A 209 16.42 -22.76 -15.47
C GLY A 209 15.50 -21.80 -14.71
N VAL A 210 14.22 -21.73 -15.10
CA VAL A 210 13.19 -20.88 -14.49
C VAL A 210 12.25 -21.74 -13.63
N GLU A 211 11.88 -21.21 -12.47
CA GLU A 211 10.88 -21.81 -11.57
C GLU A 211 9.48 -21.28 -11.91
N TYR A 212 9.36 -19.96 -12.09
CA TYR A 212 8.19 -19.33 -12.69
C TYR A 212 8.55 -17.98 -13.32
N ALA A 213 7.71 -17.53 -14.24
CA ALA A 213 7.73 -16.21 -14.84
C ALA A 213 6.30 -15.67 -14.99
N GLN A 214 6.12 -14.40 -14.65
CA GLN A 214 4.81 -13.72 -14.73
C GLN A 214 4.96 -12.26 -15.15
N LEU A 215 3.85 -11.66 -15.55
CA LEU A 215 3.77 -10.22 -15.76
C LEU A 215 3.96 -9.47 -14.43
N ASN A 216 4.52 -8.26 -14.51
CA ASN A 216 4.58 -7.37 -13.35
C ASN A 216 3.25 -6.61 -13.21
N TYR A 217 2.26 -7.24 -12.60
CA TYR A 217 0.94 -6.65 -12.37
C TYR A 217 1.01 -5.42 -11.47
N LYS A 218 0.22 -4.40 -11.80
CA LYS A 218 -0.05 -3.26 -10.93
C LYS A 218 -1.14 -3.67 -9.96
N TYR A 219 -0.79 -3.74 -8.68
CA TYR A 219 -1.76 -3.91 -7.62
C TYR A 219 -2.05 -2.54 -7.01
N GLU A 220 -3.33 -2.21 -6.94
CA GLU A 220 -3.84 -1.13 -6.12
C GLU A 220 -4.42 -1.78 -4.87
N LEU A 221 -4.07 -1.24 -3.70
CA LEU A 221 -4.75 -1.60 -2.46
C LEU A 221 -6.13 -0.95 -2.55
N PHE A 222 -7.14 -1.72 -2.92
CA PHE A 222 -8.52 -1.27 -2.82
C PHE A 222 -8.93 -1.38 -1.36
N ASP A 223 -8.89 -0.26 -0.65
CA ASP A 223 -9.46 -0.14 0.71
C ASP A 223 -10.96 0.22 0.69
N LEU A 224 -11.56 0.26 -0.51
CA LEU A 224 -12.99 0.48 -0.71
C LEU A 224 -13.71 -0.85 -1.07
N PRO A 225 -14.93 -1.08 -0.54
CA PRO A 225 -15.73 -2.24 -0.89
C PRO A 225 -15.99 -2.34 -2.39
N ASN A 226 -16.03 -3.57 -2.90
CA ASN A 226 -16.44 -3.87 -4.27
C ASN A 226 -17.97 -4.09 -4.40
N ASP A 227 -18.74 -3.68 -3.39
CA ASP A 227 -20.20 -3.74 -3.42
C ASP A 227 -20.75 -2.81 -4.52
N PRO A 228 -21.59 -3.30 -5.45
CA PRO A 228 -22.13 -2.49 -6.55
C PRO A 228 -22.91 -1.24 -6.12
N PHE A 229 -23.45 -1.23 -4.90
CA PHE A 229 -24.24 -0.14 -4.33
C PHE A 229 -23.43 0.74 -3.36
N PHE A 230 -22.15 0.46 -3.09
CA PHE A 230 -21.32 1.26 -2.18
C PHE A 230 -21.35 2.76 -2.53
N SER A 231 -21.29 3.09 -3.82
CA SER A 231 -21.35 4.49 -4.29
C SER A 231 -22.64 5.25 -3.92
N LEU A 232 -23.71 4.53 -3.56
CA LEU A 232 -24.99 5.09 -3.11
C LEU A 232 -25.08 5.23 -1.59
N GLN A 233 -24.17 4.60 -0.84
CA GLN A 233 -24.16 4.58 0.63
C GLN A 233 -23.49 5.85 1.18
N TRP A 234 -24.15 6.99 0.98
CA TRP A 234 -23.69 8.30 1.45
C TRP A 234 -23.36 8.34 2.94
N SER A 235 -23.98 7.49 3.77
CA SER A 235 -23.70 7.43 5.20
C SER A 235 -22.29 6.92 5.52
N LEU A 236 -21.64 6.22 4.57
CA LEU A 236 -20.31 5.65 4.72
C LEU A 236 -19.22 6.54 4.10
N ASP A 237 -19.50 7.07 2.90
CA ASP A 237 -18.62 7.98 2.14
C ASP A 237 -19.50 8.94 1.31
N ASN A 238 -19.56 10.21 1.73
CA ASN A 238 -20.40 11.25 1.14
C ASN A 238 -19.56 12.18 0.25
N GLN A 239 -19.60 11.89 -1.03
CA GLN A 239 -18.97 12.68 -2.09
C GLN A 239 -19.94 13.71 -2.72
N SER A 240 -21.01 14.08 -2.00
CA SER A 240 -22.13 14.89 -2.53
C SER A 240 -22.83 14.20 -3.72
N GLN A 241 -22.96 12.87 -3.63
CA GLN A 241 -23.69 12.06 -4.60
C GLN A 241 -25.19 12.37 -4.56
N GLU A 242 -25.87 12.12 -5.67
CA GLU A 242 -27.31 12.26 -5.79
C GLU A 242 -27.99 10.95 -5.37
N TYR A 243 -28.43 10.87 -4.11
CA TYR A 243 -29.17 9.72 -3.61
C TYR A 243 -30.14 10.11 -2.47
N PRO A 244 -31.42 9.67 -2.52
CA PRO A 244 -32.06 9.00 -3.64
C PRO A 244 -32.20 9.92 -4.88
N PRO A 245 -32.42 9.37 -6.08
CA PRO A 245 -32.50 10.16 -7.31
C PRO A 245 -33.58 11.25 -7.24
N ASN A 246 -33.33 12.40 -7.88
CA ASN A 246 -34.24 13.54 -7.93
C ASN A 246 -34.45 14.27 -6.59
N LEU A 247 -33.49 14.18 -5.66
CA LEU A 247 -33.41 15.03 -4.48
C LEU A 247 -32.14 15.90 -4.51
N ASP A 248 -32.17 16.98 -3.72
CA ASP A 248 -31.00 17.84 -3.53
C ASP A 248 -29.83 17.04 -2.95
N ARG A 249 -28.63 17.33 -3.45
CA ARG A 249 -27.40 16.67 -3.00
C ARG A 249 -27.08 17.02 -1.56
N GLY A 250 -26.60 16.03 -0.81
CA GLY A 250 -26.09 16.22 0.54
C GLY A 250 -24.87 17.15 0.57
N SER A 251 -24.59 17.70 1.76
CA SER A 251 -23.32 18.41 1.99
C SER A 251 -22.19 17.40 1.90
N LEU A 252 -21.13 17.75 1.16
CA LEU A 252 -19.91 16.96 1.06
C LEU A 252 -19.37 16.65 2.47
N ASP A 253 -18.78 15.46 2.66
CA ASP A 253 -18.07 15.08 3.91
C ASP A 253 -19.00 14.95 5.13
N SER A 254 -20.31 14.80 4.89
CA SER A 254 -21.31 14.57 5.93
C SER A 254 -21.63 13.08 6.01
N ASP A 255 -20.69 12.30 6.55
CA ASP A 255 -20.73 10.85 6.70
C ASP A 255 -20.01 10.40 8.00
N ILE A 256 -19.61 9.13 8.08
CA ILE A 256 -18.90 8.56 9.25
C ILE A 256 -17.41 8.29 8.99
N ASP A 257 -16.84 8.78 7.87
CA ASP A 257 -15.46 8.55 7.44
C ASP A 257 -15.08 7.06 7.40
N ALA A 258 -15.95 6.20 6.86
CA ALA A 258 -15.75 4.75 6.91
C ALA A 258 -14.50 4.29 6.13
N PRO A 259 -14.21 4.77 4.90
CA PRO A 259 -12.98 4.45 4.19
C PRO A 259 -11.70 4.78 4.97
N GLU A 260 -11.68 5.94 5.62
CA GLU A 260 -10.58 6.40 6.46
C GLU A 260 -10.41 5.49 7.68
N ALA A 261 -11.50 5.06 8.29
CA ALA A 261 -11.48 4.11 9.39
C ALA A 261 -10.97 2.72 8.95
N TRP A 262 -11.41 2.22 7.80
CA TRP A 262 -10.96 0.92 7.27
C TRP A 262 -9.48 0.89 6.91
N ASN A 263 -8.89 2.03 6.54
CA ASN A 263 -7.44 2.19 6.40
C ASN A 263 -6.69 1.98 7.72
N LEU A 264 -7.36 2.14 8.87
CA LEU A 264 -6.78 1.90 10.20
C LEU A 264 -7.09 0.49 10.71
N THR A 265 -8.35 0.04 10.58
CA THR A 265 -8.80 -1.31 10.94
C THR A 265 -10.20 -1.57 10.38
N THR A 266 -10.47 -2.82 10.00
CA THR A 266 -11.82 -3.30 9.63
C THR A 266 -12.56 -3.96 10.80
N GLY A 267 -12.00 -3.90 12.01
CA GLY A 267 -12.52 -4.60 13.19
C GLY A 267 -12.00 -6.03 13.31
N GLY A 268 -12.69 -6.85 14.10
CA GLY A 268 -12.36 -8.24 14.37
C GLY A 268 -13.61 -9.08 14.61
N SER A 269 -13.54 -10.38 14.31
CA SER A 269 -14.64 -11.32 14.48
C SER A 269 -14.95 -11.68 15.94
N ASP A 270 -14.16 -11.16 16.88
CA ASP A 270 -14.37 -11.27 18.32
C ASP A 270 -15.37 -10.24 18.87
N ILE A 271 -15.77 -9.26 18.05
CA ILE A 271 -16.77 -8.25 18.41
C ILE A 271 -18.16 -8.73 17.97
N VAL A 272 -18.97 -9.16 18.94
CA VAL A 272 -20.38 -9.53 18.71
C VAL A 272 -21.29 -8.33 18.99
N VAL A 273 -22.11 -7.96 18.01
CA VAL A 273 -23.10 -6.86 18.13
C VAL A 273 -24.50 -7.45 18.27
N ALA A 274 -25.18 -7.17 19.38
CA ALA A 274 -26.56 -7.58 19.60
C ALA A 274 -27.54 -6.53 19.07
N VAL A 275 -28.42 -6.93 18.16
CA VAL A 275 -29.50 -6.09 17.62
C VAL A 275 -30.83 -6.58 18.17
N ILE A 276 -31.52 -5.73 18.96
CA ILE A 276 -32.83 -6.03 19.54
C ILE A 276 -33.90 -5.38 18.67
N ASP A 277 -34.41 -6.15 17.71
CA ASP A 277 -35.43 -5.71 16.75
C ASP A 277 -36.46 -6.86 16.52
N THR A 278 -37.30 -6.70 15.51
CA THR A 278 -38.35 -7.61 15.07
C THR A 278 -37.83 -8.95 14.50
N GLY A 279 -36.54 -9.03 14.19
CA GLY A 279 -35.87 -10.22 13.67
C GLY A 279 -34.77 -9.88 12.67
N VAL A 280 -34.16 -10.90 12.08
CA VAL A 280 -33.17 -10.79 11.01
C VAL A 280 -33.39 -11.91 9.98
N ASP A 281 -33.26 -11.59 8.68
CA ASP A 281 -33.15 -12.61 7.65
C ASP A 281 -31.71 -13.15 7.65
N TYR A 282 -31.48 -14.20 8.43
CA TYR A 282 -30.18 -14.82 8.57
C TYR A 282 -29.71 -15.58 7.31
N ASN A 283 -30.56 -15.72 6.27
CA ASN A 283 -30.18 -16.31 4.99
C ASN A 283 -29.88 -15.25 3.91
N HIS A 284 -29.92 -13.95 4.26
CA HIS A 284 -29.57 -12.90 3.32
C HIS A 284 -28.07 -12.96 3.00
N ARG A 285 -27.71 -13.00 1.71
CA ARG A 285 -26.32 -13.16 1.23
C ARG A 285 -25.33 -12.12 1.77
N ASP A 286 -25.81 -10.92 2.08
CA ASP A 286 -24.93 -9.86 2.62
C ASP A 286 -24.80 -9.93 4.16
N LEU A 287 -25.51 -10.85 4.82
CA LEU A 287 -25.55 -11.00 6.28
C LEU A 287 -25.09 -12.37 6.77
N ASP A 288 -25.28 -13.44 5.99
CA ASP A 288 -25.10 -14.84 6.40
C ASP A 288 -23.71 -15.14 6.98
N ASP A 289 -22.65 -14.62 6.35
CA ASP A 289 -21.27 -14.75 6.82
C ASP A 289 -20.99 -14.00 8.15
N ASN A 290 -21.87 -13.08 8.55
CA ASN A 290 -21.73 -12.24 9.75
C ASN A 290 -22.74 -12.58 10.87
N ILE A 291 -23.57 -13.63 10.70
CA ILE A 291 -24.50 -14.06 11.75
C ILE A 291 -23.74 -14.85 12.82
N TRP A 292 -23.78 -14.34 14.06
CA TRP A 292 -23.31 -15.09 15.21
C TRP A 292 -24.31 -16.20 15.58
N ILE A 293 -23.81 -17.42 15.72
CA ILE A 293 -24.58 -18.59 16.16
C ILE A 293 -24.17 -18.91 17.60
N ASN A 294 -25.15 -18.98 18.48
CA ASN A 294 -24.94 -19.52 19.81
C ASN A 294 -24.81 -21.05 19.73
N GLU A 295 -23.58 -21.52 19.59
CA GLU A 295 -23.24 -22.94 19.77
C GLU A 295 -23.13 -23.20 21.27
N ASP A 296 -24.20 -23.70 21.89
CA ASP A 296 -24.25 -24.02 23.33
C ASP A 296 -23.10 -24.94 23.80
#